data_AF-A0A6P1UCM0-F1
#
_entry.id   AF-A0A6P1UCM0-F1
#
_cell.length_a   1.000
_cell.length_b   1.000
_cell.length_c   1.000
_cell.angle_alpha   90.00
_cell.angle_beta   90.00
_cell.angle_gamma   90.00
#
_symmetry.space_group_name_H-M   'P 1'
#
loop_
_entity.id
_entity.type
_entity.pdbx_description
1 polymer ?
#
loop_
_entity_poly.entity_id
_entity_poly.type
_entity_poly.pdbx_seq_one_letter_code
_entity_poly.pdbx_strand_id
1 'polypeptide(L)'
;MLALDFLGGAVVQHALAWDRQAIAAGQWWRLWTGHLVHLSHYHLLLNVAGLLVLGLLCPQPLPALVWLRRLLVLGLGVGIGLLWAVPSLRWYVGMSGVIHGLFVLGLAPQIRRGDGIAIVCGLYLVGKVGWELYAGAPLSDEAAIGGRVITEAHALGVLSALGYGLVFGSFRDAPETVHSAPRST
;
A
#
# COMPACT_ATOMS: atom_id res chain seq x y z
N MET A 1 -14.36 23.77 10.13
CA MET A 1 -13.08 23.89 10.85
C MET A 1 -13.05 23.04 12.14
N LEU A 2 -13.74 21.89 12.20
CA LEU A 2 -13.83 21.09 13.43
C LEU A 2 -13.99 19.61 13.06
N ALA A 3 -12.87 18.87 13.08
CA ALA A 3 -12.74 17.44 13.42
C ALA A 3 -11.45 16.84 12.79
N LEU A 4 -10.34 16.84 13.55
CA LEU A 4 -9.02 16.18 13.35
C LEU A 4 -7.90 17.00 12.64
N ASP A 5 -6.97 17.75 13.22
CA ASP A 5 -6.48 17.93 14.59
C ASP A 5 -6.18 16.70 15.43
N PHE A 6 -6.21 15.48 14.89
CA PHE A 6 -6.03 14.33 15.77
C PHE A 6 -4.58 14.00 16.11
N LEU A 7 -3.61 14.61 15.42
CA LEU A 7 -2.20 14.53 15.81
C LEU A 7 -1.41 15.85 15.74
N GLY A 8 -1.96 16.94 15.14
CA GLY A 8 -1.33 18.27 15.17
C GLY A 8 -1.47 19.13 13.91
N GLY A 9 -2.62 19.06 13.23
CA GLY A 9 -3.01 19.97 12.15
C GLY A 9 -2.02 20.07 10.97
N ALA A 10 -2.00 21.24 10.31
CA ALA A 10 -1.08 21.53 9.20
C ALA A 10 0.40 21.37 9.60
N VAL A 11 0.75 21.63 10.86
CA VAL A 11 2.12 21.50 11.37
C VAL A 11 2.60 20.05 11.28
N VAL A 12 1.80 19.09 11.73
CA VAL A 12 2.17 17.68 11.67
C VAL A 12 2.17 17.15 10.24
N GLN A 13 1.23 17.59 9.41
CA GLN A 13 1.27 17.27 7.99
C GLN A 13 2.58 17.79 7.36
N HIS A 14 2.95 19.04 7.60
CA HIS A 14 4.21 19.61 7.10
C HIS A 14 5.45 18.92 7.67
N ALA A 15 5.43 18.44 8.91
CA ALA A 15 6.56 17.76 9.53
C ALA A 15 6.77 16.32 9.02
N LEU A 16 5.68 15.64 8.65
CA LEU A 16 5.69 14.22 8.30
C LEU A 16 5.55 13.94 6.81
N ALA A 17 4.96 14.84 6.03
CA ALA A 17 4.75 14.65 4.60
C ALA A 17 6.05 14.32 3.88
N TRP A 18 5.93 13.50 2.85
CA TRP A 18 7.02 13.27 1.93
C TRP A 18 7.29 14.60 1.22
N ASP A 19 8.48 15.15 1.40
CA ASP A 19 8.91 16.41 0.79
C ASP A 19 10.32 16.21 0.23
N ARG A 20 10.47 16.38 -1.09
CA ARG A 20 11.72 16.06 -1.78
C ARG A 20 12.89 16.89 -1.26
N GLN A 21 12.70 18.18 -1.02
CA GLN A 21 13.77 19.07 -0.59
C GLN A 21 14.17 18.77 0.86
N ALA A 22 13.20 18.54 1.74
CA ALA A 22 13.48 18.18 3.13
C ALA A 22 14.19 16.82 3.23
N ILE A 23 13.79 15.84 2.40
CA ILE A 23 14.48 14.53 2.33
C ILE A 23 15.94 14.72 1.87
N ALA A 24 16.17 15.53 0.84
CA ALA A 24 17.52 15.87 0.38
C ALA A 24 18.34 16.59 1.46
N ALA A 25 17.70 17.36 2.33
CA ALA A 25 18.30 18.02 3.49
C ALA A 25 18.47 17.11 4.72
N GLY A 26 18.30 15.79 4.60
CA GLY A 26 18.55 14.82 5.67
C GLY A 26 17.33 14.39 6.48
N GLN A 27 16.12 14.86 6.15
CA GLN A 27 14.90 14.50 6.84
C GLN A 27 14.33 13.15 6.37
N TRP A 28 15.14 12.08 6.47
CA TRP A 28 14.85 10.78 5.85
C TRP A 28 13.62 10.06 6.41
N TRP A 29 13.16 10.40 7.61
CA TRP A 29 11.91 9.85 8.15
C TRP A 29 10.72 10.10 7.23
N ARG A 30 10.74 11.20 6.47
CA ARG A 30 9.72 11.58 5.47
C ARG A 30 9.56 10.57 4.35
N LEU A 31 10.55 9.71 4.12
CA LEU A 31 10.42 8.58 3.20
C LEU A 31 9.31 7.62 3.63
N TRP A 32 9.01 7.54 4.92
CA TRP A 32 8.01 6.63 5.44
C TRP A 32 6.84 7.35 6.12
N THR A 33 7.11 8.42 6.88
CA THR A 33 6.07 9.13 7.64
C THR A 33 5.04 9.83 6.76
N GLY A 34 5.36 10.10 5.48
CA GLY A 34 4.42 10.69 4.52
C GLY A 34 3.16 9.83 4.33
N HIS A 35 3.24 8.53 4.59
CA HIS A 35 2.12 7.60 4.52
C HIS A 35 1.12 7.73 5.69
N LEU A 36 1.53 8.38 6.78
CA LEU A 36 0.70 8.52 7.98
C LEU A 36 -0.21 9.76 7.94
N VAL A 37 0.12 10.73 7.10
CA VAL A 37 -0.63 11.97 6.94
C VAL A 37 -1.43 11.94 5.62
N HIS A 38 -2.51 12.72 5.57
CA HIS A 38 -3.51 12.65 4.49
C HIS A 38 -3.96 14.06 4.09
N LEU A 39 -4.49 14.19 2.88
CA LEU A 39 -5.01 15.47 2.35
C LEU A 39 -6.27 15.95 3.08
N SER A 40 -7.12 15.02 3.49
CA SER A 40 -8.41 15.29 4.13
C SER A 40 -8.85 14.12 5.00
N HIS A 41 -9.87 14.32 5.83
CA HIS A 41 -10.50 13.22 6.59
C HIS A 41 -11.13 12.17 5.68
N TYR A 42 -11.67 12.62 4.54
CA TYR A 42 -12.23 11.72 3.54
C TYR A 42 -11.14 10.81 2.96
N HIS A 43 -9.97 11.36 2.61
CA HIS A 43 -8.83 10.56 2.16
C HIS A 43 -8.38 9.55 3.23
N LEU A 44 -8.29 9.96 4.50
CA LEU A 44 -7.96 9.04 5.60
C LEU A 44 -9.00 7.93 5.71
N LEU A 45 -10.30 8.26 5.66
CA LEU A 45 -11.39 7.29 5.74
C LEU A 45 -11.32 6.26 4.62
N LEU A 46 -11.03 6.68 3.38
CA LEU A 46 -10.86 5.77 2.25
C LEU A 46 -9.71 4.79 2.47
N ASN A 47 -8.58 5.25 3.00
CA ASN A 47 -7.43 4.38 3.29
C ASN A 47 -7.72 3.40 4.44
N VAL A 48 -8.43 3.85 5.49
CA VAL A 48 -8.89 2.96 6.57
C VAL A 48 -9.87 1.92 6.03
N ALA A 49 -10.84 2.32 5.20
CA ALA A 49 -11.76 1.40 4.56
C ALA A 49 -11.02 0.37 3.69
N GLY A 50 -10.00 0.81 2.93
CA GLY A 50 -9.14 -0.08 2.15
C GLY A 50 -8.42 -1.12 3.02
N LEU A 51 -7.90 -0.72 4.18
CA LEU A 51 -7.28 -1.66 5.13
C LEU A 51 -8.30 -2.64 5.76
N LEU A 52 -9.52 -2.18 6.04
CA LEU A 52 -10.59 -3.07 6.53
C LEU A 52 -10.99 -4.09 5.47
N VAL A 53 -11.18 -3.66 4.22
CA VAL A 53 -11.46 -4.55 3.09
C VAL A 53 -10.32 -5.54 2.87
N LEU A 54 -9.07 -5.10 2.97
CA LEU A 54 -7.91 -5.99 2.94
C LEU A 54 -8.01 -7.06 4.04
N GLY A 55 -8.36 -6.69 5.27
CA GLY A 55 -8.54 -7.64 6.37
C GLY A 55 -9.63 -8.68 6.10
N LEU A 56 -10.71 -8.28 5.42
CA LEU A 56 -11.78 -9.20 5.02
C LEU A 56 -11.34 -10.16 3.91
N LEU A 57 -10.56 -9.69 2.94
CA LEU A 57 -10.11 -10.50 1.79
C LEU A 57 -8.85 -11.33 2.09
N CYS A 58 -8.07 -10.96 3.11
CA CYS A 58 -6.84 -11.62 3.55
C CYS A 58 -7.03 -12.22 4.96
N PRO A 59 -7.84 -13.29 5.12
CA PRO A 59 -8.19 -13.84 6.42
C PRO A 59 -7.04 -14.59 7.10
N GLN A 60 -5.89 -14.75 6.44
CA GLN A 60 -4.78 -15.53 6.99
C GLN A 60 -4.18 -14.77 8.19
N PRO A 61 -4.10 -15.41 9.38
CA PRO A 61 -3.44 -14.80 10.52
C PRO A 61 -1.95 -14.66 10.21
N LEU A 62 -1.49 -13.42 10.10
CA LEU A 62 -0.07 -13.10 9.93
C LEU A 62 0.52 -12.67 11.27
N PRO A 63 1.73 -13.15 11.63
CA PRO A 63 2.43 -12.65 12.81
C PRO A 63 2.62 -11.12 12.72
N ALA A 64 2.52 -10.43 13.86
CA ALA A 64 2.66 -8.97 13.93
C ALA A 64 3.98 -8.49 13.29
N LEU A 65 5.06 -9.26 13.43
CA LEU A 65 6.35 -8.94 12.81
C LEU A 65 6.31 -8.99 11.27
N VAL A 66 5.50 -9.89 10.68
CA VAL A 66 5.31 -9.94 9.22
C VAL A 66 4.52 -8.74 8.75
N TRP A 67 3.46 -8.35 9.48
CA TRP A 67 2.73 -7.11 9.20
C TRP A 67 3.63 -5.88 9.26
N LEU A 68 4.39 -5.73 10.35
CA LEU A 68 5.32 -4.62 10.52
C LEU A 68 6.36 -4.58 9.39
N ARG A 69 6.95 -5.73 9.05
CA ARG A 69 7.92 -5.81 7.95
C ARG A 69 7.29 -5.42 6.60
N ARG A 70 6.08 -5.88 6.29
CA ARG A 70 5.37 -5.48 5.06
C ARG A 70 5.15 -3.97 5.02
N LEU A 71 4.64 -3.38 6.10
CA LEU A 71 4.41 -1.93 6.18
C LEU A 71 5.69 -1.11 6.01
N LEU A 72 6.78 -1.54 6.63
CA LEU A 72 8.08 -0.86 6.52
C LEU A 72 8.66 -0.97 5.12
N VAL A 73 8.73 -2.19 4.56
CA VAL A 73 9.34 -2.42 3.24
C VAL A 73 8.52 -1.77 2.13
N LEU A 74 7.20 -1.91 2.15
CA LEU A 74 6.34 -1.28 1.15
C LEU A 74 6.35 0.25 1.26
N GLY A 75 6.28 0.80 2.48
CA GLY A 75 6.37 2.25 2.69
C GLY A 75 7.70 2.81 2.20
N LEU A 76 8.81 2.19 2.58
CA LEU A 76 10.13 2.60 2.09
C LEU A 76 10.25 2.43 0.56
N GLY A 77 9.72 1.35 0.00
CA GLY A 77 9.72 1.11 -1.44
C GLY A 77 8.94 2.18 -2.21
N VAL A 78 7.79 2.62 -1.70
CA VAL A 78 7.04 3.74 -2.29
C VAL A 78 7.80 5.05 -2.10
N GLY A 79 8.22 5.40 -0.87
CA GLY A 79 8.89 6.66 -0.58
C GLY A 79 10.22 6.85 -1.32
N ILE A 80 11.03 5.80 -1.41
CA ILE A 80 12.26 5.77 -2.21
C ILE A 80 11.90 5.77 -3.69
N GLY A 81 10.95 4.95 -4.12
CA GLY A 81 10.50 4.91 -5.51
C GLY A 81 10.09 6.28 -6.03
N LEU A 82 9.37 7.08 -5.25
CA LEU A 82 8.97 8.45 -5.62
C LEU A 82 10.19 9.39 -5.78
N LEU A 83 11.25 9.21 -5.00
CA LEU A 83 12.50 9.99 -5.14
C LEU A 83 13.20 9.73 -6.48
N TRP A 84 13.16 8.52 -6.99
CA TRP A 84 13.92 8.14 -8.19
C TRP A 84 13.06 8.15 -9.45
N ALA A 85 11.84 7.64 -9.38
CA ALA A 85 10.97 7.46 -10.53
C ALA A 85 10.15 8.71 -10.90
N VAL A 86 9.94 9.63 -9.96
CA VAL A 86 9.09 10.82 -10.18
C VAL A 86 9.86 12.11 -9.84
N PRO A 87 10.86 12.51 -10.65
CA PRO A 87 11.78 13.62 -10.33
C PRO A 87 11.10 14.98 -10.13
N SER A 88 9.94 15.18 -10.75
CA SER A 88 9.16 16.43 -10.66
C SER A 88 8.32 16.56 -9.39
N LEU A 89 8.11 15.47 -8.64
CA LEU A 89 7.26 15.47 -7.45
C LEU A 89 7.89 16.31 -6.32
N ARG A 90 7.17 17.28 -5.78
CA ARG A 90 7.71 18.06 -4.64
C ARG A 90 7.23 17.54 -3.30
N TRP A 91 5.99 17.09 -3.26
CA TRP A 91 5.27 16.81 -2.03
C TRP A 91 4.29 15.64 -2.22
N TYR A 92 4.16 14.76 -1.23
CA TYR A 92 3.26 13.62 -1.25
C TYR A 92 2.80 13.21 0.16
N VAL A 93 1.55 12.75 0.25
CA VAL A 93 0.98 12.15 1.46
C VAL A 93 0.03 11.01 1.11
N GLY A 94 -0.18 10.12 2.07
CA GLY A 94 -1.20 9.07 2.01
C GLY A 94 -0.64 7.65 1.98
N MET A 95 -1.46 6.73 2.47
CA MET A 95 -1.12 5.31 2.61
C MET A 95 -1.49 4.47 1.37
N SER A 96 -2.21 5.05 0.41
CA SER A 96 -2.83 4.31 -0.70
C SER A 96 -1.83 3.45 -1.48
N GLY A 97 -0.62 3.95 -1.77
CA GLY A 97 0.44 3.18 -2.43
C GLY A 97 0.82 1.92 -1.65
N VAL A 98 1.03 2.07 -0.33
CA VAL A 98 1.32 0.93 0.56
C VAL A 98 0.17 -0.07 0.58
N ILE A 99 -1.08 0.42 0.62
CA ILE A 99 -2.28 -0.41 0.60
C ILE A 99 -2.39 -1.23 -0.69
N HIS A 100 -2.10 -0.65 -1.86
CA HIS A 100 -2.09 -1.41 -3.12
C HIS A 100 -1.07 -2.55 -3.07
N GLY A 101 0.13 -2.30 -2.52
CA GLY A 101 1.13 -3.35 -2.28
C GLY A 101 0.65 -4.42 -1.30
N LEU A 102 -0.05 -4.03 -0.23
CA LEU A 102 -0.63 -4.98 0.72
C LEU A 102 -1.72 -5.84 0.08
N PHE A 103 -2.55 -5.29 -0.82
CA PHE A 103 -3.51 -6.07 -1.59
C PHE A 103 -2.82 -7.11 -2.46
N VAL A 104 -1.72 -6.78 -3.14
CA VAL A 104 -0.94 -7.78 -3.90
C VAL A 104 -0.49 -8.94 -3.00
N LEU A 105 0.07 -8.63 -1.83
CA LEU A 105 0.56 -9.65 -0.90
C LEU A 105 -0.56 -10.45 -0.19
N GLY A 106 -1.72 -9.85 0.04
CA GLY A 106 -2.86 -10.46 0.72
C GLY A 106 -3.73 -11.31 -0.21
N LEU A 107 -3.92 -10.86 -1.46
CA LEU A 107 -4.72 -11.57 -2.45
C LEU A 107 -3.94 -12.76 -3.04
N ALA A 108 -2.60 -12.69 -3.13
CA ALA A 108 -1.82 -13.74 -3.79
C ALA A 108 -2.08 -15.17 -3.25
N PRO A 109 -2.09 -15.44 -1.93
CA PRO A 109 -2.39 -16.78 -1.44
C PRO A 109 -3.83 -17.23 -1.74
N GLN A 110 -4.80 -16.31 -1.79
CA GLN A 110 -6.20 -16.62 -2.08
C GLN A 110 -6.40 -16.92 -3.57
N ILE A 111 -5.76 -16.14 -4.45
CA ILE A 111 -5.72 -16.39 -5.89
C ILE A 111 -5.13 -17.77 -6.18
N ARG A 112 -4.04 -18.16 -5.49
CA ARG A 112 -3.43 -19.49 -5.64
C ARG A 112 -4.36 -20.63 -5.22
N ARG A 113 -5.25 -20.39 -4.26
CA ARG A 113 -6.30 -21.33 -3.83
C ARG A 113 -7.51 -21.36 -4.77
N GLY A 114 -7.50 -20.58 -5.84
CA GLY A 114 -8.60 -20.50 -6.80
C GLY A 114 -9.80 -19.69 -6.29
N ASP A 115 -9.61 -18.82 -5.29
CA ASP A 115 -10.69 -17.95 -4.81
C ASP A 115 -11.09 -16.94 -5.90
N GLY A 116 -12.31 -17.09 -6.42
CA GLY A 116 -12.83 -16.25 -7.51
C GLY A 116 -12.94 -14.77 -7.15
N ILE A 117 -13.27 -14.44 -5.90
CA ILE A 117 -13.35 -13.06 -5.44
C ILE A 117 -11.95 -12.46 -5.44
N ALA A 118 -10.96 -13.17 -4.90
CA ALA A 118 -9.58 -12.71 -4.88
C ALA A 118 -9.01 -12.52 -6.30
N ILE A 119 -9.36 -13.40 -7.23
CA ILE A 119 -8.98 -13.28 -8.65
C ILE A 119 -9.57 -12.00 -9.25
N VAL A 120 -10.88 -11.77 -9.09
CA VAL A 120 -11.55 -10.57 -9.61
C VAL A 120 -10.96 -9.31 -8.99
N CYS A 121 -10.74 -9.29 -7.68
CA CYS A 121 -10.09 -8.16 -6.99
C CYS A 121 -8.65 -7.93 -7.48
N GLY A 122 -7.89 -9.00 -7.73
CA GLY A 122 -6.53 -8.91 -8.27
C GLY A 122 -6.51 -8.35 -9.70
N LEU A 123 -7.41 -8.82 -10.57
CA LEU A 123 -7.57 -8.29 -11.92
C LEU A 123 -8.00 -6.83 -11.91
N TYR A 124 -8.96 -6.48 -11.05
CA TYR A 124 -9.38 -5.09 -10.85
C TYR A 124 -8.21 -4.22 -10.40
N LEU A 125 -7.40 -4.67 -9.42
CA LEU A 125 -6.25 -3.93 -8.93
C LEU A 125 -5.25 -3.63 -10.05
N VAL A 126 -4.89 -4.65 -10.85
CA VAL A 126 -3.95 -4.50 -11.97
C VAL A 126 -4.54 -3.59 -13.06
N GLY A 127 -5.80 -3.80 -13.43
CA GLY A 127 -6.49 -2.97 -14.42
C GLY A 127 -6.60 -1.51 -13.99
N LYS A 128 -6.95 -1.28 -12.72
CA LYS A 128 -7.02 0.06 -12.11
C LYS A 128 -5.67 0.76 -12.17
N VAL A 129 -4.60 0.13 -11.68
CA VAL A 129 -3.26 0.74 -11.67
C VAL A 129 -2.77 1.00 -13.09
N GLY A 130 -3.01 0.07 -14.02
CA GLY A 130 -2.68 0.27 -15.44
C GLY A 130 -3.43 1.45 -16.05
N TRP A 131 -4.72 1.60 -15.74
CA TRP A 131 -5.53 2.74 -16.17
C TRP A 131 -5.03 4.05 -15.58
N GLU A 132 -4.73 4.09 -14.28
CA GLU A 132 -4.22 5.26 -13.57
C GLU A 132 -2.86 5.74 -14.12
N LEU A 133 -2.00 4.83 -14.59
CA LEU A 133 -0.75 5.18 -15.27
C LEU A 133 -0.96 5.75 -16.67
N TYR A 134 -2.00 5.31 -17.37
CA TYR A 134 -2.28 5.73 -18.74
C TYR A 134 -3.11 7.03 -18.81
N ALA A 135 -4.18 7.10 -18.04
CA ALA A 135 -5.19 8.17 -18.09
C ALA A 135 -5.13 9.12 -16.89
N GLY A 136 -4.33 8.81 -15.86
CA GLY A 136 -4.37 9.52 -14.58
C GLY A 136 -5.51 9.07 -13.68
N ALA A 137 -5.60 9.67 -12.49
CA ALA A 137 -6.72 9.42 -11.58
C ALA A 137 -7.99 10.16 -12.04
N PRO A 138 -9.18 9.63 -11.76
CA PRO A 138 -10.44 10.34 -12.03
C PRO A 138 -10.47 11.70 -11.32
N LEU A 139 -10.90 12.74 -12.01
CA LEU A 139 -11.06 14.09 -11.42
C LEU A 139 -12.02 14.09 -10.22
N SER A 140 -13.01 13.20 -10.21
CA SER A 140 -13.91 12.98 -9.08
C SER A 140 -13.16 12.55 -7.81
N ASP A 141 -12.14 11.70 -7.97
CA ASP A 141 -11.37 11.17 -6.85
C ASP A 141 -10.50 12.27 -6.28
N GLU A 142 -9.82 13.04 -7.15
CA GLU A 142 -9.00 14.18 -6.75
C GLU A 142 -9.81 15.26 -6.02
N ALA A 143 -11.00 15.57 -6.54
CA ALA A 143 -11.93 16.51 -5.91
C ALA A 143 -12.41 16.01 -4.54
N ALA A 144 -12.72 14.72 -4.43
CA ALA A 144 -13.22 14.14 -3.18
C ALA A 144 -12.14 14.07 -2.10
N ILE A 145 -10.89 13.72 -2.46
CA ILE A 145 -9.79 13.66 -1.50
C ILE A 145 -9.17 15.02 -1.19
N GLY A 146 -9.41 16.03 -2.03
CA GLY A 146 -8.94 17.40 -1.84
C GLY A 146 -7.56 17.67 -2.44
N GLY A 147 -7.16 16.94 -3.48
CA GLY A 147 -5.88 17.15 -4.15
C GLY A 147 -5.53 16.06 -5.15
N ARG A 148 -4.43 16.27 -5.89
CA ARG A 148 -3.97 15.36 -6.93
C ARG A 148 -3.62 13.98 -6.36
N VAL A 149 -4.04 12.92 -7.06
CA VAL A 149 -3.61 11.56 -6.74
C VAL A 149 -2.27 11.29 -7.43
N ILE A 150 -1.28 10.85 -6.65
CA ILE A 150 0.02 10.43 -7.20
C ILE A 150 -0.10 8.94 -7.59
N THR A 151 -0.53 8.69 -8.82
CA THR A 151 -0.80 7.34 -9.34
C THR A 151 0.48 6.49 -9.40
N GLU A 152 1.64 7.12 -9.59
CA GLU A 152 2.93 6.45 -9.54
C GLU A 152 3.18 5.80 -8.18
N ALA A 153 2.64 6.36 -7.08
CA ALA A 153 2.75 5.76 -5.75
C ALA A 153 2.01 4.41 -5.67
N HIS A 154 0.89 4.25 -6.38
CA HIS A 154 0.15 2.98 -6.46
C HIS A 154 0.96 1.92 -7.21
N ALA A 155 1.52 2.29 -8.35
CA ALA A 155 2.38 1.41 -9.14
C ALA A 155 3.64 0.99 -8.36
N LEU A 156 4.30 1.94 -7.68
CA LEU A 156 5.46 1.67 -6.83
C LEU A 156 5.12 0.76 -5.65
N GLY A 157 3.90 0.87 -5.11
CA GLY A 157 3.39 -0.04 -4.08
C GLY A 157 3.27 -1.48 -4.59
N VAL A 158 2.68 -1.66 -5.78
CA VAL A 158 2.60 -2.96 -6.46
C VAL A 158 3.99 -3.52 -6.73
N LEU A 159 4.91 -2.73 -7.29
CA LEU A 159 6.28 -3.16 -7.57
C LEU A 159 7.05 -3.54 -6.30
N SER A 160 6.88 -2.76 -5.22
CA SER A 160 7.49 -3.06 -3.92
C SER A 160 6.96 -4.37 -3.34
N ALA A 161 5.68 -4.68 -3.55
CA ALA A 161 5.08 -5.95 -3.14
C ALA A 161 5.61 -7.13 -3.96
N LEU A 162 5.82 -6.98 -5.27
CA LEU A 162 6.46 -8.00 -6.08
C LEU A 162 7.89 -8.27 -5.59
N GLY A 163 8.68 -7.23 -5.37
CA GLY A 163 10.02 -7.34 -4.80
C GLY A 163 10.03 -8.03 -3.43
N TYR A 164 9.15 -7.60 -2.52
CA TYR A 164 8.97 -8.23 -1.22
C TYR A 164 8.64 -9.72 -1.35
N GLY A 165 7.69 -10.08 -2.20
CA GLY A 165 7.23 -11.46 -2.33
C GLY A 165 8.28 -12.38 -2.94
N LEU A 166 9.14 -11.86 -3.84
CA LEU A 166 10.31 -12.59 -4.35
C LEU A 166 11.36 -12.84 -3.26
N VAL A 167 11.71 -11.81 -2.48
CA VAL A 167 12.74 -11.90 -1.42
C VAL A 167 12.29 -12.79 -0.27
N PHE A 168 11.05 -12.63 0.20
CA PHE A 168 10.54 -13.35 1.37
C PHE A 168 9.72 -14.59 1.02
N GLY A 169 9.73 -15.02 -0.25
CA GLY A 169 9.03 -16.23 -0.71
C GLY A 169 7.51 -16.20 -0.50
N SER A 170 6.90 -15.02 -0.45
CA SER A 170 5.46 -14.88 -0.13
C SER A 170 4.53 -15.40 -1.24
N PHE A 171 5.08 -15.75 -2.40
CA PHE A 171 4.36 -16.34 -3.53
C PHE A 171 4.58 -17.85 -3.68
N ARG A 172 5.37 -18.47 -2.79
CA ARG A 172 5.64 -19.91 -2.82
C ARG A 172 4.54 -20.67 -2.10
N ASP A 173 4.26 -21.89 -2.56
CA ASP A 173 3.36 -22.80 -1.85
C ASP A 173 3.97 -23.16 -0.48
N ALA A 174 3.12 -23.28 0.54
CA ALA A 174 3.55 -23.93 1.76
C ALA A 174 3.91 -25.38 1.40
N PRO A 175 5.01 -25.94 1.94
CA PRO A 175 5.28 -27.35 1.74
C PRO A 175 4.06 -28.14 2.21
N GLU A 176 3.54 -29.03 1.36
CA GLU A 176 2.53 -29.98 1.75
C GLU A 176 3.03 -30.68 3.01
N THR A 177 2.38 -30.45 4.14
CA THR A 177 2.57 -31.33 5.29
C THR A 177 2.08 -32.69 4.82
N VAL A 178 3.02 -33.57 4.46
CA VAL A 178 2.74 -34.98 4.17
C VAL A 178 2.04 -35.53 5.41
N HIS A 179 0.72 -35.55 5.39
CA HIS A 179 -0.06 -36.25 6.38
C HIS A 179 0.12 -37.73 6.03
N SER A 180 1.16 -38.33 6.61
CA SER A 180 1.33 -39.77 6.64
C SER A 180 0.14 -40.35 7.40
N ALA A 181 -0.92 -40.68 6.67
CA ALA A 181 -1.97 -41.53 7.20
C ALA A 181 -1.32 -42.85 7.64
N PRO A 182 -1.48 -43.30 8.90
CA PRO A 182 -1.10 -44.66 9.24
C PRO A 182 -1.98 -45.60 8.40
N ARG A 183 -1.32 -46.47 7.63
CA ARG A 183 -2.01 -47.60 6.99
C ARG A 183 -2.59 -48.45 8.11
N SER A 184 -3.89 -48.71 8.03
CA SER A 184 -4.60 -49.66 8.88
C SER A 184 -3.98 -51.05 8.74
N THR A 185 -3.75 -51.70 9.88
CA THR A 185 -3.82 -53.15 10.03
C THR A 185 -4.75 -53.44 11.19
#